data_AF-A0A934RBU5-F1
#
_entry.id   AF-A0A934RBU5-F1
#
_cell.length_a   1.000
_cell.length_b   1.000
_cell.length_c   1.000
_cell.angle_alpha   90.00
_cell.angle_beta   90.00
_cell.angle_gamma   90.00
#
_symmetry.space_group_name_H-M   'P 1'
#
loop_
_entity.id
_entity.type
_entity.pdbx_description
1 polymer ?
#
loop_
_entity_poly.entity_id
_entity_poly.type
_entity_poly.pdbx_seq_one_letter_code
_entity_poly.pdbx_strand_id
1 'polypeptide(L)'
;MSKIPWQEVFSFSGKDLVKVLVTAVIILLVTKVQAFSDRLSALLIALPLTSLIAMIWMQAERPEQPGRIANHAESTFWFVLPTMPMFLILPWMLRHGWGFWPALGVNCLITIGFFWLTVVLLRPFGIDLMPK
;
A
#
# COMPACT_ATOMS: atom_id res chain seq x y z
N MET A 1 -20.01 3.81 -15.41
CA MET A 1 -19.34 4.91 -14.68
C MET A 1 -20.22 5.33 -13.50
N SER A 2 -19.99 4.73 -12.33
CA SER A 2 -20.65 5.17 -11.09
C SER A 2 -20.25 6.63 -10.82
N LYS A 3 -21.21 7.48 -10.43
CA LYS A 3 -20.90 8.86 -10.06
C LYS A 3 -20.01 8.84 -8.82
N ILE A 4 -18.78 9.34 -8.95
CA ILE A 4 -17.85 9.47 -7.83
C ILE A 4 -18.50 10.38 -6.79
N PRO A 5 -18.66 9.94 -5.53
CA PRO A 5 -19.34 10.71 -4.50
C PRO A 5 -18.42 11.79 -3.93
N TRP A 6 -18.12 12.83 -4.72
CA TRP A 6 -17.21 13.91 -4.34
C TRP A 6 -17.57 14.60 -3.02
N GLN A 7 -18.87 14.65 -2.68
CA GLN A 7 -19.32 15.23 -1.41
C GLN A 7 -18.86 14.41 -0.19
N GLU A 8 -18.83 13.08 -0.28
CA GLU A 8 -18.31 12.21 0.80
C GLU A 8 -16.79 12.29 0.90
N VAL A 9 -16.08 12.48 -0.22
CA VAL A 9 -14.61 12.61 -0.25
C VAL A 9 -14.14 13.90 0.41
N PHE A 10 -14.86 15.01 0.20
CA PHE A 10 -14.52 16.31 0.76
C PHE A 10 -15.18 16.61 2.11
N SER A 11 -16.09 15.76 2.59
CA SER A 11 -16.67 15.92 3.92
C SER A 11 -15.66 15.50 4.99
N PHE A 12 -14.97 16.47 5.59
CA PHE A 12 -14.04 16.22 6.69
C PHE A 12 -14.80 16.06 8.00
N SER A 13 -14.82 14.86 8.56
CA SER A 13 -15.47 14.56 9.84
C SER A 13 -14.46 14.59 10.99
N GLY A 14 -14.94 14.77 12.23
CA GLY A 14 -14.10 14.60 13.43
C GLY A 14 -13.45 13.21 13.53
N LYS A 15 -14.07 12.19 12.91
CA LYS A 15 -13.49 10.83 12.79
C LYS A 15 -12.22 10.81 11.92
N ASP A 16 -12.13 11.68 10.91
CA ASP A 16 -10.97 11.71 10.00
C ASP A 16 -9.74 12.28 10.68
N LEU A 17 -9.91 13.20 11.65
CA LEU A 17 -8.81 13.66 12.50
C LEU A 17 -8.19 12.50 13.30
N VAL A 18 -9.02 11.60 13.83
CA VAL A 18 -8.54 10.40 14.53
C VAL A 18 -7.76 9.49 13.58
N LYS A 19 -8.28 9.25 12.37
CA LYS A 19 -7.57 8.46 11.35
C LYS A 19 -6.19 9.06 11.04
N VAL A 20 -6.12 10.38 10.83
CA VAL A 20 -4.86 11.10 10.58
C VAL A 20 -3.89 10.95 11.74
N LEU A 21 -4.34 11.15 12.98
CA LEU A 21 -3.49 11.02 14.16
C LEU A 21 -2.95 9.60 14.32
N VAL A 22 -3.80 8.58 14.13
CA VAL A 22 -3.39 7.17 14.19
C VAL A 22 -2.33 6.86 13.13
N THR A 23 -2.54 7.28 11.87
CA THR A 23 -1.56 7.07 10.80
C THR A 23 -0.24 7.78 11.09
N ALA A 24 -0.28 9.02 11.58
CA ALA A 24 0.92 9.78 11.94
C ALA A 24 1.70 9.12 13.07
N VAL A 25 1.02 8.60 14.10
CA VAL A 25 1.65 7.87 15.21
C VAL A 25 2.36 6.62 14.71
N ILE A 26 1.76 5.87 13.78
CA ILE A 26 2.38 4.65 13.23
C ILE A 26 3.68 4.98 12.50
N ILE A 27 3.66 6.00 11.64
CA ILE A 27 4.87 6.44 10.91
C ILE A 27 5.94 6.89 11.91
N LEU A 28 5.55 7.69 12.93
CA LEU A 28 6.47 8.14 13.96
C LEU A 28 7.07 6.99 14.77
N LEU A 29 6.29 5.95 15.07
CA LEU A 29 6.78 4.76 15.76
C LEU A 29 7.80 4.01 14.91
N VAL A 30 7.53 3.83 13.61
CA VAL A 30 8.46 3.18 12.68
C VAL A 30 9.79 3.95 12.62
N THR A 31 9.76 5.28 12.49
CA THR A 31 11.00 6.08 12.42
C THR A 31 11.78 6.09 13.72
N LYS A 32 11.08 6.09 14.88
CA LYS A 32 11.74 5.93 16.19
C LYS A 32 12.38 4.56 16.36
N VAL A 33 11.73 3.49 15.89
CA VAL A 33 12.29 2.13 15.93
C VAL A 33 13.51 2.02 15.03
N GLN A 34 13.47 2.67 13.86
CA GLN A 34 14.60 2.71 12.94
C GLN A 34 15.86 3.31 13.57
N ALA A 35 15.71 4.32 14.44
CA ALA A 35 16.85 4.97 15.10
C ALA A 35 17.69 4.02 15.99
N PHE A 36 17.14 2.89 16.44
CA PHE A 36 17.87 1.91 17.25
C PHE A 36 17.92 0.49 16.64
N SER A 37 17.10 0.18 15.63
CA SER A 37 17.13 -1.11 14.93
C SER A 37 16.54 -1.05 13.51
N ASP A 38 17.42 -1.22 12.53
CA ASP A 38 17.03 -1.34 11.11
C ASP A 38 16.20 -2.61 10.84
N ARG A 39 16.50 -3.71 11.54
CA ARG A 39 15.76 -4.99 11.34
C ARG A 39 14.34 -4.92 11.87
N LEU A 40 14.14 -4.33 13.06
CA LEU A 40 12.81 -4.19 13.64
C LEU A 40 11.97 -3.18 12.84
N SER A 41 12.57 -2.07 12.40
CA SER A 41 11.86 -1.11 11.55
C SER A 41 11.47 -1.73 10.20
N ALA A 42 12.35 -2.52 9.58
CA ALA A 42 12.02 -3.26 8.36
C ALA A 42 10.87 -4.26 8.56
N LEU A 43 10.84 -4.97 9.70
CA LEU A 43 9.71 -5.84 10.06
C LEU A 43 8.42 -5.06 10.20
N LEU A 44 8.43 -3.93 10.91
CA LEU A 44 7.25 -3.07 11.08
C LEU A 44 6.74 -2.49 9.76
N ILE A 45 7.63 -2.12 8.85
CA ILE A 45 7.28 -1.64 7.50
C ILE A 45 6.69 -2.76 6.64
N ALA A 46 7.16 -4.00 6.80
CA ALA A 46 6.65 -5.15 6.07
C ALA A 46 5.24 -5.57 6.51
N LEU A 47 4.83 -5.23 7.74
CA LEU A 47 3.48 -5.48 8.21
C LEU A 47 2.48 -4.57 7.46
N PRO A 48 1.34 -5.10 6.98
CA PRO A 48 0.33 -4.32 6.26
C PRO A 48 -0.54 -3.50 7.23
N LEU A 49 0.07 -2.76 8.16
CA LEU A 49 -0.61 -2.01 9.23
C LEU A 49 -1.63 -1.03 8.66
N THR A 50 -1.28 -0.32 7.59
CA THR A 50 -2.17 0.63 6.91
C THR A 50 -3.41 -0.07 6.34
N SER A 51 -3.22 -1.22 5.70
CA SER A 51 -4.32 -2.03 5.15
C SER A 51 -5.20 -2.62 6.25
N LEU A 52 -4.61 -3.15 7.32
CA LEU A 52 -5.35 -3.67 8.48
C LEU A 52 -6.23 -2.59 9.11
N ILE A 53 -5.68 -1.39 9.34
CA ILE A 53 -6.41 -0.26 9.90
C ILE A 53 -7.53 0.20 8.95
N ALA A 54 -7.26 0.26 7.64
CA ALA A 54 -8.29 0.58 6.66
C ALA A 54 -9.45 -0.42 6.71
N MET A 55 -9.17 -1.72 6.80
CA MET A 55 -10.20 -2.76 6.92
C MET A 55 -10.99 -2.66 8.24
N ILE A 56 -10.34 -2.31 9.35
CA ILE A 56 -11.03 -2.03 10.62
C ILE A 56 -12.00 -0.86 10.47
N TRP A 57 -11.59 0.23 9.82
CA TRP A 57 -12.48 1.35 9.55
C TRP A 57 -13.63 0.98 8.60
N MET A 58 -13.35 0.21 7.54
CA MET A 58 -14.38 -0.30 6.63
C MET A 58 -15.43 -1.10 7.38
N GLN A 59 -15.02 -1.99 8.29
CA GLN A 59 -15.93 -2.76 9.13
C GLN A 59 -16.72 -1.87 10.10
N ALA A 60 -16.07 -0.86 10.70
CA ALA A 60 -16.72 0.05 11.64
C ALA A 60 -17.74 0.99 10.96
N GLU A 61 -17.53 1.34 9.70
CA GLU A 61 -18.38 2.25 8.93
C GLU A 61 -19.51 1.53 8.18
N ARG A 62 -19.26 0.30 7.69
CA ARG A 62 -20.22 -0.49 6.88
C ARG A 62 -20.16 -1.98 7.25
N PRO A 63 -20.60 -2.36 8.47
CA PRO A 63 -20.47 -3.73 8.98
C PRO A 63 -21.26 -4.77 8.17
N GLU A 64 -22.29 -4.35 7.43
CA GLU A 64 -23.15 -5.21 6.62
C GLU A 64 -22.54 -5.67 5.28
N GLN A 65 -21.30 -5.30 4.95
CA GLN A 65 -20.68 -5.56 3.65
C GLN A 65 -19.36 -6.35 3.74
N PRO A 66 -19.35 -7.58 4.31
CA PRO A 66 -18.13 -8.37 4.50
C PRO A 66 -17.43 -8.72 3.17
N GLY A 67 -18.20 -8.89 2.08
CA GLY A 67 -17.66 -9.12 0.74
C GLY A 67 -16.75 -7.99 0.23
N ARG A 68 -16.94 -6.75 0.68
CA ARG A 68 -16.05 -5.63 0.31
C ARG A 68 -14.67 -5.78 0.94
N ILE A 69 -14.62 -6.21 2.20
CA ILE A 69 -13.35 -6.42 2.92
C ILE A 69 -12.60 -7.59 2.28
N ALA A 70 -13.31 -8.69 1.95
CA ALA A 70 -12.72 -9.83 1.25
C ALA A 70 -12.11 -9.44 -0.11
N ASN A 71 -12.88 -8.73 -0.95
CA ASN A 71 -12.38 -8.26 -2.25
C ASN A 71 -11.21 -7.29 -2.11
N HIS A 72 -11.23 -6.41 -1.09
CA HIS A 72 -10.12 -5.49 -0.82
C HIS A 72 -8.86 -6.24 -0.38
N ALA A 73 -8.99 -7.24 0.49
CA ALA A 73 -7.88 -8.07 0.94
C ALA A 73 -7.28 -8.88 -0.23
N GLU A 74 -8.10 -9.50 -1.06
CA GLU A 74 -7.65 -10.26 -2.24
C GLU A 74 -6.94 -9.34 -3.26
N SER A 75 -7.54 -8.18 -3.56
CA SER A 75 -6.91 -7.21 -4.47
C SER A 75 -5.56 -6.73 -3.92
N THR A 76 -5.50 -6.44 -2.62
CA THR A 76 -4.27 -6.02 -1.94
C THR A 76 -3.19 -7.09 -2.04
N PHE A 77 -3.54 -8.38 -1.87
CA PHE A 77 -2.61 -9.49 -2.05
C PHE A 77 -1.96 -9.47 -3.44
N TRP A 78 -2.77 -9.35 -4.49
CA TRP A 78 -2.26 -9.29 -5.86
C TRP A 78 -1.41 -8.05 -6.15
N PHE A 79 -1.72 -6.90 -5.52
CA PHE A 79 -0.93 -5.68 -5.64
C PHE A 79 0.38 -5.69 -4.84
N VAL A 80 0.51 -6.54 -3.82
CA VAL A 80 1.76 -6.68 -3.07
C VAL A 80 2.80 -7.43 -3.90
N LEU A 81 2.42 -8.45 -4.66
CA LEU A 81 3.35 -9.25 -5.49
C LEU A 81 4.27 -8.41 -6.40
N PRO A 82 3.78 -7.45 -7.21
CA PRO A 82 4.64 -6.62 -8.06
C PRO A 82 5.54 -5.65 -7.29
N THR A 83 5.29 -5.39 -6.01
CA THR A 83 6.15 -4.52 -5.18
C THR A 83 7.34 -5.24 -4.57
N MET A 84 7.26 -6.57 -4.39
CA MET A 84 8.35 -7.37 -3.80
C MET A 84 9.69 -7.25 -4.54
N PRO A 85 9.76 -7.29 -5.89
CA PRO A 85 11.02 -7.15 -6.61
C PRO A 85 11.77 -5.84 -6.30
N MET A 86 11.04 -4.74 -6.06
CA MET A 86 11.65 -3.44 -5.76
C MET A 86 12.50 -3.47 -4.48
N PHE A 87 12.10 -4.26 -3.48
CA PHE A 87 12.86 -4.41 -2.24
C PHE A 87 14.22 -5.12 -2.44
N LEU A 88 14.45 -5.74 -3.59
CA LEU A 88 15.73 -6.34 -3.96
C LEU A 88 16.50 -5.48 -4.99
N ILE A 89 15.78 -4.86 -5.93
CA ILE A 89 16.38 -4.03 -6.97
C ILE A 89 17.01 -2.77 -6.38
N LEU A 90 16.29 -2.04 -5.51
CA LEU A 90 16.83 -0.83 -4.90
C LEU A 90 18.14 -1.06 -4.11
N PRO A 91 18.23 -2.02 -3.16
CA PRO A 91 19.50 -2.26 -2.48
C PRO A 91 20.58 -2.80 -3.42
N TRP A 92 20.23 -3.56 -4.46
CA TRP A 92 21.19 -3.96 -5.49
C TRP A 92 21.78 -2.74 -6.20
N MET A 93 20.96 -1.80 -6.67
CA MET A 93 21.44 -0.58 -7.34
C MET A 93 22.34 0.26 -6.44
N LEU A 94 21.94 0.46 -5.17
CA LEU A 94 22.73 1.20 -4.19
C LEU A 94 24.09 0.54 -3.92
N ARG A 95 24.15 -0.79 -3.87
CA ARG A 95 25.41 -1.55 -3.73
C ARG A 95 26.30 -1.50 -4.98
N HIS A 96 25.75 -1.16 -6.15
CA HIS A 96 26.48 -1.01 -7.41
C HIS A 96 26.86 0.45 -7.71
N GLY A 97 26.86 1.32 -6.70
CA GLY A 97 27.38 2.69 -6.81
C GLY A 97 26.40 3.71 -7.41
N TRP A 98 25.13 3.35 -7.61
CA TRP A 98 24.12 4.33 -7.99
C TRP A 98 23.86 5.32 -6.85
N GLY A 99 23.68 6.60 -7.19
CA GLY A 99 23.17 7.58 -6.24
C GLY A 99 21.73 7.27 -5.82
N PHE A 100 21.37 7.64 -4.59
CA PHE A 100 20.05 7.33 -4.00
C PHE A 100 18.88 7.83 -4.86
N TRP A 101 18.88 9.11 -5.28
CA TRP A 101 17.77 9.70 -6.03
C TRP A 101 17.57 9.08 -7.42
N PRO A 102 18.61 8.90 -8.25
CA PRO A 102 18.49 8.13 -9.49
C PRO A 102 18.03 6.68 -9.28
N ALA A 103 18.57 5.99 -8.27
CA ALA A 103 18.20 4.62 -7.97
C ALA A 103 16.72 4.50 -7.58
N LEU A 104 16.23 5.41 -6.74
CA LEU A 104 14.82 5.49 -6.35
C LEU A 104 13.93 5.74 -7.56
N GLY A 105 14.28 6.70 -8.41
CA GLY A 105 13.50 7.03 -9.62
C GLY A 105 13.37 5.85 -10.58
N VAL A 106 14.48 5.18 -10.90
CA VAL A 106 14.48 3.99 -11.77
C VAL A 106 13.70 2.84 -11.13
N ASN A 107 13.89 2.61 -9.83
CA ASN A 107 13.17 1.56 -9.12
C ASN A 107 11.65 1.82 -9.13
N CYS A 108 11.20 3.07 -9.00
CA CYS A 108 9.77 3.42 -9.17
C CYS A 108 9.25 3.11 -10.58
N LEU A 109 10.03 3.43 -11.63
CA LEU A 109 9.65 3.11 -13.02
C LEU A 109 9.55 1.60 -13.26
N ILE A 110 10.49 0.83 -12.71
CA ILE A 110 10.46 -0.64 -12.77
C ILE A 110 9.22 -1.19 -12.07
N THR A 111 8.90 -0.68 -10.88
CA THR A 111 7.69 -1.07 -10.14
C THR A 111 6.43 -0.82 -10.96
N ILE A 112 6.29 0.36 -11.59
CA ILE A 112 5.17 0.64 -12.50
C ILE A 112 5.08 -0.40 -13.62
N GLY A 113 6.21 -0.77 -14.22
CA GLY A 113 6.29 -1.84 -15.21
C GLY A 113 5.79 -3.19 -14.67
N PHE A 114 6.18 -3.57 -13.45
CA PHE A 114 5.71 -4.80 -12.81
C PHE A 114 4.21 -4.78 -12.49
N PHE A 115 3.66 -3.65 -12.08
CA PHE A 115 2.20 -3.53 -11.90
C PHE A 115 1.46 -3.79 -13.20
N TRP A 116 1.90 -3.17 -14.30
CA TRP A 116 1.30 -3.42 -15.63
C TRP A 116 1.42 -4.88 -16.04
N LEU A 117 2.59 -5.48 -15.83
CA LEU A 117 2.81 -6.90 -16.11
C LEU A 117 1.86 -7.79 -15.31
N THR A 118 1.71 -7.54 -14.00
CA THR A 118 0.80 -8.30 -13.13
C THR A 118 -0.65 -8.19 -13.60
N VAL A 119 -1.12 -6.99 -13.97
CA VAL A 119 -2.48 -6.82 -14.49
C VAL A 119 -2.67 -7.61 -15.81
N VAL A 120 -1.71 -7.53 -16.73
CA VAL A 120 -1.79 -8.26 -18.02
C VAL A 120 -1.75 -9.77 -17.81
N LEU A 121 -0.91 -10.26 -16.89
CA LEU A 121 -0.77 -11.69 -16.60
C LEU A 121 -1.98 -12.26 -15.87
N LEU A 122 -2.66 -11.49 -15.02
CA LEU A 122 -3.80 -11.95 -14.23
C LEU A 122 -5.13 -11.90 -14.97
N ARG A 123 -5.26 -11.01 -15.96
CA ARG A 123 -6.47 -10.89 -16.81
C ARG A 123 -6.93 -12.22 -17.43
N PRO A 124 -6.06 -13.06 -18.04
CA PRO A 124 -6.45 -14.37 -18.58
C PRO A 124 -7.02 -15.34 -17.53
N PHE A 125 -6.63 -15.19 -16.26
CA PHE A 125 -7.11 -16.05 -15.16
C PHE A 125 -8.43 -15.54 -14.55
N GLY A 126 -9.04 -14.50 -15.13
CA GLY A 126 -10.31 -13.93 -14.65
C GLY A 126 -10.17 -13.01 -13.43
N ILE A 127 -8.94 -12.71 -12.99
CA ILE A 127 -8.66 -11.78 -11.90
C ILE A 127 -8.48 -10.39 -12.52
N ASP A 128 -9.55 -9.58 -12.45
CA ASP A 128 -9.55 -8.21 -12.94
C ASP A 128 -9.22 -7.24 -11.81
N LEU A 129 -8.00 -6.71 -11.83
CA LEU A 129 -7.52 -5.72 -10.86
C LEU A 129 -7.92 -4.28 -11.23
N MET A 130 -8.48 -4.05 -12.42
CA MET A 130 -8.90 -2.71 -12.82
C MET A 130 -10.35 -2.43 -12.40
N PRO A 131 -10.65 -1.22 -11.93
CA PRO A 131 -12.03 -0.82 -11.62
C PRO A 131 -12.87 -0.78 -12.91
N LYS A 132 -14.09 -1.32 -12.84
CA LYS A 132 -15.11 -1.29 -13.90
C LYS A 132 -16.04 -0.08 -13.80
#